data_AF-A0A6P0HPW8-F1
#
_entry.id   AF-A0A6P0HPW8-F1
#
_cell.length_a   1.000
_cell.length_b   1.000
_cell.length_c   1.000
_cell.angle_alpha   90.00
_cell.angle_beta   90.00
_cell.angle_gamma   90.00
#
_symmetry.space_group_name_H-M   'P 1'
#
loop_
_entity.id
_entity.type
_entity.pdbx_description
1 polymer ?
#
loop_
_entity_poly.entity_id
_entity_poly.type
_entity_poly.pdbx_seq_one_letter_code
_entity_poly.pdbx_strand_id
1 'polypeptide(L)'
;MLDPDLLHRRATTGDPAALRGYVEAIRAECTRLDGAREETATVAAIPGWTGMAAAHYAARAGGLVDGISTMRNVLGPAAGGMEAAAGSVETAVEAADAAIVPWRERGADPGGLEQLLAFAVSARLVGITSDHDARLAAVAAVLGGDGDEVDIDALDSDTREWVERGLDRTDAWLAGNGSGLGPLIPNTAATGDDRGWIPQGLGYSGATGLLLQSYYAKDGGSYLALVDEAGGTEVNELRLGDEDGEAPGHVGGVTVDDEAGLVHVSSGGSVHTYSLQVLQDAPPGTRVDAVRSSRVAAASYTAFADGLLYVGSHDKNVLHVYRPDGNGGWTPQLDGSGDPVTIDTPDDVQGVVVRDGELVFSTSYGRQNESALVVQDRDTGERSEPYPLPNMSQGIVEVDGQIVTTYESGAEEFDDAGTGAFGWLWGVPDDDGLWASPHMTRTPLSELGLSADEVAVEPQSLVTAAARLGGVADTLRSVASAVAGVRTAAVQLGDVPSAGTASTRTNEVLERCVSLLQAGARATDEVAAGLEAVSSDLTGTDQGVATHLTGMQP
;
A
#
# COMPACT_ATOMS: atom_id res chain seq x y z
N MET A 1 -34.41 43.78 -21.08
CA MET A 1 -33.78 44.71 -20.14
C MET A 1 -33.03 43.83 -19.14
N LEU A 2 -31.72 43.99 -18.99
CA LEU A 2 -30.98 43.27 -17.94
C LEU A 2 -31.49 43.78 -16.59
N ASP A 3 -31.97 42.88 -15.75
CA ASP A 3 -32.41 43.19 -14.39
C ASP A 3 -31.30 42.75 -13.41
N PRO A 4 -30.51 43.69 -12.85
CA PRO A 4 -29.48 43.37 -11.89
C PRO A 4 -29.99 42.61 -10.66
N ASP A 5 -31.27 42.75 -10.27
CA ASP A 5 -31.83 42.03 -9.12
C ASP A 5 -32.06 40.54 -9.40
N LEU A 6 -32.17 40.13 -10.67
CA LEU A 6 -32.20 38.70 -11.04
C LEU A 6 -30.80 38.08 -10.97
N LEU A 7 -29.78 38.80 -11.44
CA LEU A 7 -28.39 38.36 -11.37
C LEU A 7 -27.87 38.34 -9.93
N HIS A 8 -28.26 39.33 -9.10
CA HIS A 8 -27.95 39.36 -7.68
C HIS A 8 -28.54 38.13 -6.98
N ARG A 9 -29.83 37.86 -7.21
CA ARG A 9 -30.48 36.65 -6.66
C ARG A 9 -29.75 35.37 -7.02
N ARG A 10 -29.28 35.23 -8.26
CA ARG A 10 -28.50 34.07 -8.72
C ARG A 10 -27.16 33.94 -8.00
N ALA A 11 -26.46 35.06 -7.80
CA ALA A 11 -25.17 35.08 -7.13
C ALA A 11 -25.26 34.80 -5.61
N THR A 12 -26.44 34.95 -5.01
CA THR A 12 -26.66 34.78 -3.56
C THR A 12 -27.49 33.54 -3.19
N THR A 13 -27.63 32.54 -4.05
CA THR A 13 -28.46 31.34 -3.76
C THR A 13 -27.79 30.28 -2.88
N GLY A 14 -26.47 30.33 -2.71
CA GLY A 14 -25.72 29.33 -1.94
C GLY A 14 -25.93 29.43 -0.42
N ASP A 15 -25.55 28.36 0.29
CA ASP A 15 -25.67 28.23 1.74
C ASP A 15 -24.30 27.89 2.38
N PRO A 16 -23.45 28.90 2.63
CA PRO A 16 -22.13 28.68 3.20
C PRO A 16 -22.20 28.20 4.66
N ALA A 17 -23.30 28.48 5.38
CA ALA A 17 -23.49 28.05 6.77
C ALA A 17 -23.73 26.55 6.86
N ALA A 18 -24.57 25.99 5.98
CA ALA A 18 -24.76 24.54 5.91
C ALA A 18 -23.46 23.81 5.57
N LEU A 19 -22.69 24.30 4.59
CA LEU A 19 -21.40 23.71 4.22
C LEU A 19 -20.39 23.73 5.37
N ARG A 20 -20.32 24.81 6.15
CA ARG A 20 -19.48 24.87 7.36
C ARG A 20 -19.91 23.88 8.42
N GLY A 21 -21.22 23.72 8.64
CA GLY A 21 -21.74 22.69 9.55
C GLY A 21 -21.29 21.28 9.16
N TYR A 22 -21.23 20.98 7.86
CA TYR A 22 -20.70 19.71 7.36
C TYR A 22 -19.20 19.55 7.59
N VAL A 23 -18.42 20.61 7.34
CA VAL A 23 -16.96 20.62 7.61
C VAL A 23 -16.68 20.38 9.08
N GLU A 24 -17.40 21.04 9.99
CA GLU A 24 -17.28 20.85 11.43
C GLU A 24 -17.63 19.42 11.85
N ALA A 25 -18.71 18.85 11.29
CA ALA A 25 -19.09 17.46 11.54
C ALA A 25 -17.96 16.50 11.10
N ILE A 26 -17.41 16.66 9.90
CA ILE A 26 -16.33 15.79 9.41
C ILE A 26 -15.06 15.94 10.26
N ARG A 27 -14.69 17.17 10.66
CA ARG A 27 -13.53 17.40 11.53
C ARG A 27 -13.69 16.72 12.90
N ALA A 28 -14.90 16.74 13.47
CA ALA A 28 -15.18 16.03 14.71
C ALA A 28 -15.00 14.50 14.53
N GLU A 29 -15.43 13.96 13.39
CA GLU A 29 -15.21 12.54 13.09
C GLU A 29 -13.73 12.21 12.85
N CYS A 30 -12.93 13.10 12.24
CA CYS A 30 -11.48 12.91 12.14
C CYS A 30 -10.81 12.77 13.52
N THR A 31 -11.22 13.58 14.50
CA THR A 31 -10.71 13.45 15.88
C THR A 31 -11.11 12.12 16.52
N ARG A 32 -12.29 11.58 16.20
CA ARG A 32 -12.68 10.24 16.67
C ARG A 32 -11.87 9.13 16.01
N LEU A 33 -11.50 9.29 14.74
CA LEU A 33 -10.59 8.37 14.05
C LEU A 33 -9.17 8.41 14.65
N ASP A 34 -8.67 9.60 14.99
CA ASP A 34 -7.37 9.74 15.69
C ASP A 34 -7.40 8.97 17.03
N GLY A 35 -8.49 9.08 17.80
CA GLY A 35 -8.67 8.32 19.04
C GLY A 35 -8.82 6.81 18.83
N ALA A 36 -9.54 6.39 17.79
CA ALA A 36 -9.64 4.97 17.41
C ALA A 36 -8.28 4.39 17.03
N ARG A 37 -7.45 5.17 16.32
CA ARG A 37 -6.09 4.79 15.96
C ARG A 37 -5.19 4.57 17.18
N GLU A 38 -5.19 5.53 18.12
CA GLU A 38 -4.43 5.42 19.37
C GLU A 38 -4.87 4.21 20.21
N GLU A 39 -6.17 3.94 20.23
CA GLU A 39 -6.73 2.76 20.89
C GLU A 39 -6.25 1.47 20.24
N THR A 40 -6.32 1.35 18.90
CA THR A 40 -5.83 0.17 18.18
C THR A 40 -4.34 -0.08 18.44
N ALA A 41 -3.51 0.97 18.41
CA ALA A 41 -2.09 0.86 18.73
C ALA A 41 -1.84 0.39 20.17
N THR A 42 -2.68 0.84 21.11
CA THR A 42 -2.61 0.35 22.50
C THR A 42 -3.04 -1.11 22.60
N VAL A 43 -4.05 -1.53 21.84
CA VAL A 43 -4.57 -2.90 21.86
C VAL A 43 -3.57 -3.89 21.26
N ALA A 44 -2.80 -3.48 20.26
CA ALA A 44 -1.73 -4.28 19.66
C ALA A 44 -0.72 -4.82 20.70
N ALA A 45 -0.53 -4.11 21.81
CA ALA A 45 0.41 -4.48 22.87
C ALA A 45 -0.21 -5.32 24.01
N ILE A 46 -1.52 -5.62 23.97
CA ILE A 46 -2.21 -6.34 25.06
C ILE A 46 -1.92 -7.84 25.05
N PRO A 47 -1.98 -8.57 23.92
CA PRO A 47 -1.78 -10.01 23.92
C PRO A 47 -0.42 -10.44 24.47
N GLY A 48 -0.44 -11.29 25.49
CA GLY A 48 0.72 -11.99 26.00
C GLY A 48 0.95 -13.26 25.17
N TRP A 49 1.57 -13.13 24.01
CA TRP A 49 1.95 -14.27 23.16
C TRP A 49 3.31 -14.10 22.52
N THR A 50 3.92 -15.23 22.15
CA THR A 50 5.24 -15.29 21.51
C THR A 50 5.22 -16.24 20.32
N GLY A 51 6.23 -16.12 19.45
CA GLY A 51 6.30 -16.85 18.18
C GLY A 51 5.72 -16.04 17.03
N MET A 52 5.72 -16.61 15.81
CA MET A 52 5.29 -15.87 14.60
C MET A 52 3.85 -15.34 14.70
N ALA A 53 2.94 -16.03 15.38
CA ALA A 53 1.58 -15.54 15.60
C ALA A 53 1.52 -14.17 16.31
N ALA A 54 2.49 -13.90 17.21
CA ALA A 54 2.59 -12.61 17.88
C ALA A 54 3.03 -11.49 16.92
N ALA A 55 3.98 -11.78 16.03
CA ALA A 55 4.42 -10.87 14.98
C ALA A 55 3.29 -10.61 13.97
N HIS A 56 2.58 -11.66 13.52
CA HIS A 56 1.45 -11.54 12.59
C HIS A 56 0.30 -10.71 13.17
N TYR A 57 0.00 -10.85 14.45
CA TYR A 57 -0.98 -9.99 15.06
C TYR A 57 -0.51 -8.55 15.21
N ALA A 58 0.74 -8.33 15.62
CA ALA A 58 1.30 -6.99 15.68
C ALA A 58 1.22 -6.32 14.30
N ALA A 59 1.51 -7.07 13.24
CA ALA A 59 1.35 -6.65 11.86
C ALA A 59 -0.10 -6.30 11.50
N ARG A 60 -1.04 -7.20 11.79
CA ARG A 60 -2.47 -6.96 11.53
C ARG A 60 -2.99 -5.76 12.31
N ALA A 61 -2.58 -5.60 13.57
CA ALA A 61 -2.94 -4.43 14.37
C ALA A 61 -2.29 -3.14 13.85
N GLY A 62 -1.06 -3.22 13.34
CA GLY A 62 -0.37 -2.15 12.59
C GLY A 62 -1.12 -1.76 11.32
N GLY A 63 -1.51 -2.74 10.50
CA GLY A 63 -2.34 -2.53 9.31
C GLY A 63 -3.70 -1.91 9.63
N LEU A 64 -4.32 -2.25 10.77
CA LEU A 64 -5.52 -1.56 11.24
C LEU A 64 -5.24 -0.09 11.62
N VAL A 65 -4.12 0.21 12.28
CA VAL A 65 -3.68 1.58 12.61
C VAL A 65 -3.46 2.40 11.33
N ASP A 66 -2.81 1.82 10.33
CA ASP A 66 -2.53 2.46 9.06
C ASP A 66 -3.80 2.63 8.23
N GLY A 67 -4.67 1.61 8.19
CA GLY A 67 -5.99 1.72 7.57
C GLY A 67 -6.83 2.85 8.17
N ILE A 68 -6.85 3.00 9.50
CA ILE A 68 -7.52 4.13 10.19
C ILE A 68 -6.89 5.48 9.80
N SER A 69 -5.56 5.52 9.69
CA SER A 69 -4.83 6.72 9.24
C SER A 69 -5.20 7.09 7.80
N THR A 70 -5.25 6.12 6.89
CA THR A 70 -5.67 6.30 5.50
C THR A 70 -7.10 6.83 5.43
N MET A 71 -8.05 6.21 6.14
CA MET A 71 -9.43 6.70 6.20
C MET A 71 -9.53 8.16 6.67
N ARG A 72 -8.77 8.53 7.70
CA ARG A 72 -8.66 9.90 8.20
C ARG A 72 -8.06 10.84 7.15
N ASN A 73 -7.06 10.38 6.42
CA ASN A 73 -6.38 11.13 5.36
C ASN A 73 -7.22 11.29 4.09
N VAL A 74 -8.22 10.44 3.83
CA VAL A 74 -9.21 10.66 2.76
C VAL A 74 -10.28 11.68 3.21
N LEU A 75 -10.72 11.63 4.47
CA LEU A 75 -11.71 12.57 5.02
C LEU A 75 -11.21 14.01 5.12
N GLY A 76 -9.92 14.22 5.43
CA GLY A 76 -9.32 15.56 5.55
C GLY A 76 -9.44 16.42 4.29
N PRO A 77 -8.99 15.95 3.11
CA PRO A 77 -9.15 16.62 1.82
C PRO A 77 -10.61 16.89 1.46
N ALA A 78 -11.54 15.97 1.76
CA ALA A 78 -12.97 16.20 1.53
C ALA A 78 -13.49 17.39 2.35
N ALA A 79 -13.13 17.48 3.63
CA ALA A 79 -13.44 18.63 4.47
C ALA A 79 -12.78 19.92 3.95
N GLY A 80 -11.52 19.86 3.51
CA GLY A 80 -10.81 21.00 2.91
C GLY A 80 -11.48 21.51 1.62
N GLY A 81 -11.91 20.60 0.74
CA GLY A 81 -12.65 20.94 -0.47
C GLY A 81 -13.99 21.60 -0.17
N MET A 82 -14.74 21.08 0.81
CA MET A 82 -15.99 21.70 1.27
C MET A 82 -15.79 23.06 1.94
N GLU A 83 -14.70 23.25 2.69
CA GLU A 83 -14.36 24.53 3.29
C GLU A 83 -14.00 25.58 2.23
N ALA A 84 -13.21 25.19 1.22
CA ALA A 84 -12.91 26.04 0.07
C ALA A 84 -14.17 26.42 -0.71
N ALA A 85 -15.09 25.47 -0.91
CA ALA A 85 -16.38 25.72 -1.54
C ALA A 85 -17.24 26.70 -0.72
N ALA A 86 -17.33 26.50 0.61
CA ALA A 86 -18.06 27.40 1.51
C ALA A 86 -17.50 28.83 1.48
N GLY A 87 -16.18 28.99 1.53
CA GLY A 87 -15.53 30.30 1.42
C GLY A 87 -15.75 30.96 0.06
N SER A 88 -15.83 30.16 -1.01
CA SER A 88 -16.15 30.66 -2.34
C SER A 88 -17.58 31.21 -2.42
N VAL A 89 -18.56 30.50 -1.84
CA VAL A 89 -19.96 30.96 -1.76
C VAL A 89 -20.07 32.25 -0.95
N GLU A 90 -19.44 32.31 0.23
CA GLU A 90 -19.47 33.51 1.08
C GLU A 90 -18.87 34.73 0.38
N THR A 91 -17.70 34.57 -0.25
CA THR A 91 -17.07 35.63 -1.03
C THR A 91 -17.99 36.13 -2.15
N ALA A 92 -18.68 35.21 -2.83
CA ALA A 92 -19.61 35.57 -3.91
C ALA A 92 -20.83 36.35 -3.39
N VAL A 93 -21.40 35.91 -2.26
CA VAL A 93 -22.54 36.58 -1.61
C VAL A 93 -22.16 38.00 -1.18
N GLU A 94 -21.07 38.16 -0.44
CA GLU A 94 -20.60 39.47 0.03
C GLU A 94 -20.29 40.43 -1.14
N ALA A 95 -19.62 39.93 -2.18
CA ALA A 95 -19.30 40.72 -3.36
C ALA A 95 -20.56 41.12 -4.14
N ALA A 96 -21.56 40.23 -4.24
CA ALA A 96 -22.82 40.50 -4.93
C ALA A 96 -23.67 41.52 -4.17
N ASP A 97 -23.76 41.40 -2.84
CA ASP A 97 -24.43 42.37 -1.98
C ASP A 97 -23.80 43.76 -2.08
N ALA A 98 -22.47 43.85 -2.10
CA ALA A 98 -21.79 45.12 -2.33
C ALA A 98 -22.03 45.68 -3.75
N ALA A 99 -22.09 44.80 -4.76
CA ALA A 99 -22.28 45.20 -6.16
C ALA A 99 -23.68 45.74 -6.47
N ILE A 100 -24.73 45.28 -5.77
CA ILE A 100 -26.12 45.65 -6.05
C ILE A 100 -26.54 46.99 -5.40
N VAL A 101 -25.83 47.47 -4.37
CA VAL A 101 -26.17 48.70 -3.64
C VAL A 101 -26.37 49.91 -4.57
N PRO A 102 -25.46 50.25 -5.51
CA PRO A 102 -25.64 51.41 -6.38
C PRO A 102 -26.89 51.32 -7.26
N TRP A 103 -27.29 50.11 -7.65
CA TRP A 103 -28.51 49.87 -8.42
C TRP A 103 -29.77 50.14 -7.57
N ARG A 104 -29.79 49.68 -6.32
CA ARG A 104 -30.93 49.86 -5.40
C ARG A 104 -31.07 51.29 -4.89
N GLU A 105 -29.98 52.03 -4.78
CA GLU A 105 -29.96 53.42 -4.29
C GLU A 105 -30.08 54.49 -5.40
N ARG A 106 -30.25 54.09 -6.68
CA ARG A 106 -30.11 54.97 -7.85
C ARG A 106 -31.08 56.17 -7.96
N GLY A 107 -32.17 56.21 -7.18
CA GLY A 107 -33.18 57.26 -7.26
C GLY A 107 -33.97 57.28 -8.59
N ALA A 108 -34.76 58.33 -8.84
CA ALA A 108 -35.49 58.52 -10.10
C ALA A 108 -34.55 59.05 -11.20
N ASP A 109 -34.52 58.40 -12.37
CA ASP A 109 -33.59 58.70 -13.47
C ASP A 109 -33.88 60.07 -14.13
N PRO A 110 -33.00 61.09 -13.95
CA PRO A 110 -33.20 62.40 -14.56
C PRO A 110 -32.70 62.48 -16.01
N GLY A 111 -32.04 61.44 -16.57
CA GLY A 111 -31.23 61.59 -17.79
C GLY A 111 -30.98 60.36 -18.66
N GLY A 112 -31.62 59.22 -18.43
CA GLY A 112 -31.43 58.00 -19.25
C GLY A 112 -30.17 57.20 -18.90
N LEU A 113 -29.55 57.47 -17.74
CA LEU A 113 -28.33 56.79 -17.28
C LEU A 113 -28.62 55.44 -16.63
N GLU A 114 -29.89 55.12 -16.37
CA GLU A 114 -30.31 53.87 -15.72
C GLU A 114 -29.83 52.63 -16.47
N GLN A 115 -29.82 52.65 -17.81
CA GLN A 115 -29.37 51.52 -18.62
C GLN A 115 -27.86 51.28 -18.51
N LEU A 116 -27.06 52.33 -18.40
CA LEU A 116 -25.61 52.23 -18.23
C LEU A 116 -25.26 51.68 -16.84
N LEU A 117 -25.98 52.12 -15.80
CA LEU A 117 -25.83 51.59 -14.45
C LEU A 117 -26.24 50.12 -14.37
N ALA A 118 -27.39 49.77 -14.97
CA ALA A 118 -27.85 48.38 -15.04
C ALA A 118 -26.81 47.48 -15.72
N PHE A 119 -26.23 47.93 -16.83
CA PHE A 119 -25.17 47.20 -17.53
C PHE A 119 -23.92 47.03 -16.67
N ALA A 120 -23.44 48.10 -16.03
CA ALA A 120 -22.23 48.05 -15.20
C ALA A 120 -22.39 47.11 -14.00
N VAL A 121 -23.53 47.18 -13.28
CA VAL A 121 -23.83 46.30 -12.15
C VAL A 121 -24.00 44.86 -12.62
N SER A 122 -24.72 44.63 -13.73
CA SER A 122 -24.88 43.29 -14.30
C SER A 122 -23.55 42.66 -14.71
N ALA A 123 -22.65 43.42 -15.34
CA ALA A 123 -21.33 42.93 -15.72
C ALA A 123 -20.49 42.52 -14.50
N ARG A 124 -20.57 43.30 -13.41
CA ARG A 124 -19.90 42.96 -12.15
C ARG A 124 -20.47 41.69 -11.51
N LEU A 125 -21.79 41.54 -11.47
CA LEU A 125 -22.45 40.33 -10.94
C LEU A 125 -22.10 39.08 -11.75
N VAL A 126 -22.05 39.18 -13.09
CA VAL A 126 -21.60 38.09 -13.96
C VAL A 126 -20.15 37.70 -13.66
N GLY A 127 -19.26 38.68 -13.48
CA GLY A 127 -17.88 38.43 -13.08
C GLY A 127 -17.77 37.65 -11.75
N ILE A 128 -18.53 38.08 -10.74
CA ILE A 128 -18.58 37.39 -9.44
C ILE A 128 -19.04 35.94 -9.59
N THR A 129 -20.09 35.68 -10.37
CA THR A 129 -20.57 34.30 -10.62
C THR A 129 -19.56 33.47 -11.40
N SER A 130 -18.79 34.07 -12.32
CA SER A 130 -17.74 33.38 -13.09
C SER A 130 -16.55 33.01 -12.22
N ASP A 131 -16.12 33.90 -11.31
CA ASP A 131 -15.03 33.63 -10.38
C ASP A 131 -15.41 32.52 -9.40
N HIS A 132 -16.66 32.52 -8.93
CA HIS A 132 -17.20 31.48 -8.08
C HIS A 132 -17.24 30.11 -8.79
N ASP A 133 -17.71 30.08 -10.04
CA ASP A 133 -17.74 28.88 -10.89
C ASP A 133 -16.34 28.27 -11.08
N ALA A 134 -15.34 29.10 -11.41
CA ALA A 134 -13.96 28.66 -11.60
C ALA A 134 -13.36 28.03 -10.32
N ARG A 135 -13.68 28.58 -9.14
CA ARG A 135 -13.24 28.02 -7.86
C ARG A 135 -13.89 26.67 -7.56
N LEU A 136 -15.17 26.49 -7.88
CA LEU A 136 -15.84 25.19 -7.71
C LEU A 136 -15.30 24.13 -8.69
N ALA A 137 -14.98 24.51 -9.92
CA ALA A 137 -14.32 23.62 -10.87
C ALA A 137 -12.96 23.11 -10.35
N ALA A 138 -12.17 23.99 -9.72
CA ALA A 138 -10.89 23.61 -9.10
C ALA A 138 -11.08 22.63 -7.93
N VAL A 139 -12.11 22.83 -7.09
CA VAL A 139 -12.44 21.87 -6.01
C VAL A 139 -12.82 20.50 -6.58
N ALA A 140 -13.63 20.46 -7.64
CA ALA A 140 -14.03 19.20 -8.27
C ALA A 140 -12.86 18.41 -8.87
N ALA A 141 -11.87 19.11 -9.45
CA ALA A 141 -10.70 18.49 -10.05
C ALA A 141 -9.79 17.79 -9.02
N VAL A 142 -9.67 18.36 -7.82
CA VAL A 142 -8.83 17.81 -6.75
C VAL A 142 -9.43 16.51 -6.17
N LEU A 143 -10.74 16.31 -6.28
CA LEU A 143 -11.45 15.20 -5.62
C LEU A 143 -11.57 13.91 -6.48
N GLY A 144 -11.00 13.84 -7.69
CA GLY A 144 -11.29 12.78 -8.67
C GLY A 144 -10.16 11.81 -9.05
N GLY A 145 -9.25 11.42 -8.15
CA GLY A 145 -8.17 10.45 -8.44
C GLY A 145 -8.57 8.99 -8.17
N ASP A 146 -8.55 8.15 -9.23
CA ASP A 146 -8.90 6.71 -9.25
C ASP A 146 -7.61 5.85 -9.30
N GLY A 147 -7.47 4.76 -8.53
CA GLY A 147 -6.16 4.05 -8.45
C GLY A 147 -6.09 2.59 -7.98
N ASP A 148 -7.18 1.79 -7.96
CA ASP A 148 -7.15 0.47 -7.28
C ASP A 148 -7.56 -0.76 -8.15
N GLU A 149 -7.67 -0.66 -9.49
CA GLU A 149 -7.92 -1.81 -10.37
C GLU A 149 -7.05 -1.68 -11.64
N VAL A 150 -6.47 -2.79 -12.14
CA VAL A 150 -5.79 -2.77 -13.43
C VAL A 150 -6.86 -2.51 -14.49
N ASP A 151 -6.90 -1.28 -15.00
CA ASP A 151 -7.77 -0.92 -16.10
C ASP A 151 -7.19 -1.49 -17.40
N ILE A 152 -7.44 -2.78 -17.65
CA ILE A 152 -6.98 -3.49 -18.85
C ILE A 152 -7.52 -2.82 -20.12
N ASP A 153 -8.66 -2.10 -20.03
CA ASP A 153 -9.23 -1.36 -21.14
C ASP A 153 -8.47 -0.04 -21.43
N ALA A 154 -7.63 0.44 -20.51
CA ALA A 154 -6.74 1.58 -20.70
C ALA A 154 -5.38 1.21 -21.33
N LEU A 155 -5.02 -0.07 -21.39
CA LEU A 155 -3.79 -0.56 -22.01
C LEU A 155 -3.87 -0.49 -23.54
N ASP A 156 -2.73 -0.33 -24.22
CA ASP A 156 -2.67 -0.54 -25.66
C ASP A 156 -2.90 -2.02 -26.03
N SER A 157 -3.18 -2.29 -27.31
CA SER A 157 -3.61 -3.62 -27.76
C SER A 157 -2.59 -4.73 -27.49
N ASP A 158 -1.31 -4.41 -27.59
CA ASP A 158 -0.24 -5.40 -27.56
C ASP A 158 0.07 -5.76 -26.09
N THR A 159 0.18 -4.74 -25.23
CA THR A 159 0.32 -4.93 -23.77
C THR A 159 -0.91 -5.62 -23.18
N ARG A 160 -2.13 -5.28 -23.64
CA ARG A 160 -3.36 -5.95 -23.21
C ARG A 160 -3.34 -7.45 -23.51
N GLU A 161 -3.00 -7.84 -24.75
CA GLU A 161 -2.98 -9.27 -25.14
C GLU A 161 -1.92 -10.06 -24.34
N TRP A 162 -0.81 -9.42 -24.02
CA TRP A 162 0.23 -9.99 -23.16
C TRP A 162 -0.25 -10.19 -21.71
N VAL A 163 -0.88 -9.18 -21.12
CA VAL A 163 -1.45 -9.23 -19.75
C VAL A 163 -2.56 -10.26 -19.66
N GLU A 164 -3.52 -10.27 -20.60
CA GLU A 164 -4.62 -11.23 -20.61
C GLU A 164 -4.11 -12.69 -20.69
N ARG A 165 -3.10 -12.96 -21.54
CA ARG A 165 -2.46 -14.29 -21.60
C ARG A 165 -1.77 -14.68 -20.29
N GLY A 166 -1.10 -13.74 -19.64
CA GLY A 166 -0.44 -13.96 -18.35
C GLY A 166 -1.43 -14.24 -17.21
N LEU A 167 -2.55 -13.52 -17.19
CA LEU A 167 -3.64 -13.76 -16.24
C LEU A 167 -4.28 -15.13 -16.45
N ASP A 168 -4.58 -15.52 -17.68
CA ASP A 168 -5.13 -16.86 -17.99
C ASP A 168 -4.22 -18.00 -17.51
N ARG A 169 -2.90 -17.83 -17.67
CA ARG A 169 -1.90 -18.80 -17.17
C ARG A 169 -1.83 -18.82 -15.65
N THR A 170 -1.90 -17.65 -15.02
CA THR A 170 -1.93 -17.52 -13.56
C THR A 170 -3.18 -18.21 -12.99
N ASP A 171 -4.34 -18.01 -13.61
CA ASP A 171 -5.59 -18.69 -13.21
C ASP A 171 -5.50 -20.21 -13.35
N ALA A 172 -4.90 -20.70 -14.45
CA ALA A 172 -4.66 -22.13 -14.64
C ALA A 172 -3.70 -22.70 -13.58
N TRP A 173 -2.65 -21.95 -13.22
CA TRP A 173 -1.73 -22.32 -12.15
C TRP A 173 -2.43 -22.34 -10.79
N LEU A 174 -3.20 -21.30 -10.45
CA LEU A 174 -3.97 -21.22 -9.20
C LEU A 174 -4.97 -22.37 -9.07
N ALA A 175 -5.63 -22.77 -10.16
CA ALA A 175 -6.56 -23.90 -10.14
C ALA A 175 -5.89 -25.25 -9.82
N GLY A 176 -4.58 -25.38 -10.06
CA GLY A 176 -3.79 -26.58 -9.84
C GLY A 176 -3.00 -26.60 -8.53
N ASN A 177 -2.94 -25.48 -7.80
CA ASN A 177 -2.03 -25.26 -6.68
C ASN A 177 -2.79 -24.67 -5.48
N GLY A 178 -2.37 -24.93 -4.24
CA GLY A 178 -3.00 -24.37 -3.03
C GLY A 178 -2.74 -22.87 -2.81
N SER A 179 -2.29 -22.16 -3.84
CA SER A 179 -1.86 -20.77 -3.80
C SER A 179 -2.99 -19.79 -4.12
N GLY A 180 -2.76 -18.50 -3.82
CA GLY A 180 -3.65 -17.39 -4.12
C GLY A 180 -2.93 -16.22 -4.78
N LEU A 181 -3.68 -15.21 -5.20
CA LEU A 181 -3.12 -13.92 -5.60
C LEU A 181 -2.70 -13.11 -4.36
N GLY A 182 -1.61 -12.37 -4.51
CA GLY A 182 -1.16 -11.35 -3.59
C GLY A 182 -1.42 -9.94 -4.13
N PRO A 183 -0.83 -8.91 -3.50
CA PRO A 183 -0.88 -7.53 -3.98
C PRO A 183 -0.44 -7.36 -5.43
N LEU A 184 -0.90 -6.28 -6.05
CA LEU A 184 -0.41 -5.85 -7.35
C LEU A 184 1.08 -5.49 -7.27
N ILE A 185 1.84 -5.74 -8.33
CA ILE A 185 3.23 -5.32 -8.47
C ILE A 185 3.23 -3.97 -9.20
N PRO A 186 3.35 -2.83 -8.48
CA PRO A 186 3.15 -1.54 -9.10
C PRO A 186 4.30 -1.15 -10.02
N ASN A 187 4.15 -0.04 -10.75
CA ASN A 187 5.19 0.57 -11.58
C ASN A 187 5.69 -0.32 -12.74
N THR A 188 4.88 -1.30 -13.16
CA THR A 188 5.20 -2.20 -14.27
C THR A 188 4.29 -1.94 -15.47
N ALA A 189 4.73 -2.31 -16.67
CA ALA A 189 3.94 -2.16 -17.90
C ALA A 189 2.65 -2.99 -17.83
N ALA A 190 2.70 -4.17 -17.22
CA ALA A 190 1.54 -5.03 -17.01
C ALA A 190 0.44 -4.40 -16.14
N THR A 191 0.77 -3.34 -15.39
CA THR A 191 -0.16 -2.56 -14.57
C THR A 191 -0.54 -1.23 -15.21
N GLY A 192 -0.14 -0.99 -16.46
CA GLY A 192 -0.43 0.24 -17.21
C GLY A 192 0.47 1.41 -16.87
N ASP A 193 1.64 1.17 -16.26
CA ASP A 193 2.60 2.22 -15.93
C ASP A 193 3.66 2.36 -17.03
N ASP A 194 3.70 3.54 -17.66
CA ASP A 194 4.67 3.91 -18.71
C ASP A 194 6.14 3.84 -18.27
N ARG A 195 6.41 3.80 -16.96
CA ARG A 195 7.77 3.64 -16.42
C ARG A 195 8.32 2.24 -16.64
N GLY A 196 7.44 1.23 -16.65
CA GLY A 196 7.80 -0.13 -17.04
C GLY A 196 8.93 -0.78 -16.25
N TRP A 197 9.11 -0.39 -14.98
CA TRP A 197 10.27 -0.77 -14.18
C TRP A 197 10.34 -2.28 -13.91
N ILE A 198 11.55 -2.74 -13.54
CA ILE A 198 11.86 -4.17 -13.39
C ILE A 198 11.94 -4.50 -11.89
N PRO A 199 10.91 -5.19 -11.32
CA PRO A 199 10.91 -5.67 -9.94
C PRO A 199 12.08 -6.62 -9.67
N GLN A 200 12.69 -6.53 -8.49
CA GLN A 200 13.77 -7.43 -8.06
C GLN A 200 13.55 -7.93 -6.63
N GLY A 201 13.99 -7.19 -5.62
CA GLY A 201 13.89 -7.62 -4.22
C GLY A 201 12.53 -7.32 -3.59
N LEU A 202 12.13 -8.17 -2.64
CA LEU A 202 10.93 -7.99 -1.84
C LEU A 202 11.30 -8.14 -0.38
N GLY A 203 10.96 -7.13 0.43
CA GLY A 203 11.05 -7.16 1.89
C GLY A 203 9.67 -6.99 2.51
N TYR A 204 9.52 -7.39 3.77
CA TYR A 204 8.29 -7.23 4.54
C TYR A 204 8.61 -6.70 5.93
N SER A 205 7.89 -5.67 6.35
CA SER A 205 7.89 -5.20 7.73
C SER A 205 6.63 -5.71 8.42
N GLY A 206 6.79 -6.66 9.33
CA GLY A 206 5.72 -7.10 10.22
C GLY A 206 5.34 -6.00 11.22
N ALA A 207 6.21 -5.03 11.49
CA ALA A 207 5.86 -3.90 12.36
C ALA A 207 4.84 -2.94 11.72
N THR A 208 4.89 -2.76 10.40
CA THR A 208 4.06 -1.77 9.68
C THR A 208 3.07 -2.41 8.71
N GLY A 209 3.15 -3.71 8.45
CA GLY A 209 2.33 -4.36 7.41
C GLY A 209 2.68 -3.90 5.99
N LEU A 210 3.90 -3.39 5.76
CA LEU A 210 4.33 -2.93 4.44
C LEU A 210 5.19 -3.97 3.75
N LEU A 211 4.93 -4.15 2.45
CA LEU A 211 5.84 -4.78 1.51
C LEU A 211 6.73 -3.71 0.88
N LEU A 212 8.03 -4.02 0.75
CA LEU A 212 9.05 -3.13 0.22
C LEU A 212 9.60 -3.76 -1.05
N GLN A 213 9.19 -3.26 -2.21
CA GLN A 213 9.57 -3.79 -3.52
C GLN A 213 10.65 -2.90 -4.14
N SER A 214 11.83 -3.45 -4.39
CA SER A 214 12.87 -2.73 -5.13
C SER A 214 12.69 -2.91 -6.64
N TYR A 215 13.11 -1.88 -7.37
CA TYR A 215 13.14 -1.87 -8.82
C TYR A 215 14.45 -1.30 -9.32
N TYR A 216 14.88 -1.77 -10.48
CA TYR A 216 15.81 -1.00 -11.30
C TYR A 216 15.11 -0.55 -12.60
N ALA A 217 15.57 0.58 -13.11
CA ALA A 217 15.12 1.11 -14.38
C ALA A 217 16.25 1.07 -15.41
N LYS A 218 15.90 1.04 -16.70
CA LYS A 218 16.85 1.03 -17.82
C LYS A 218 17.74 2.27 -17.87
N ASP A 219 17.31 3.37 -17.25
CA ASP A 219 18.08 4.61 -17.12
C ASP A 219 19.18 4.53 -16.02
N GLY A 220 19.27 3.41 -15.30
CA GLY A 220 20.21 3.18 -14.21
C GLY A 220 19.70 3.63 -12.84
N GLY A 221 18.45 4.11 -12.75
CA GLY A 221 17.82 4.43 -11.47
C GLY A 221 17.45 3.21 -10.64
N SER A 222 17.49 3.37 -9.32
CA SER A 222 17.05 2.37 -8.34
C SER A 222 15.90 2.97 -7.53
N TYR A 223 14.84 2.20 -7.36
CA TYR A 223 13.61 2.67 -6.72
C TYR A 223 13.12 1.67 -5.68
N LEU A 224 12.27 2.15 -4.78
CA LEU A 224 11.59 1.36 -3.76
C LEU A 224 10.13 1.78 -3.69
N ALA A 225 9.22 0.84 -3.93
CA ALA A 225 7.81 1.04 -3.65
C ALA A 225 7.46 0.46 -2.27
N LEU A 226 6.62 1.18 -1.53
CA LEU A 226 5.99 0.74 -0.31
C LEU A 226 4.55 0.35 -0.65
N VAL A 227 4.19 -0.90 -0.39
CA VAL A 227 2.85 -1.45 -0.69
C VAL A 227 2.20 -1.85 0.63
N ASP A 228 0.98 -1.37 0.87
CA ASP A 228 0.15 -1.87 1.97
C ASP A 228 -0.21 -3.32 1.68
N GLU A 229 0.26 -4.24 2.52
CA GLU A 229 0.06 -5.67 2.30
C GLU A 229 -1.42 -6.06 2.38
N ALA A 230 -2.17 -5.44 3.29
CA ALA A 230 -3.57 -5.77 3.53
C ALA A 230 -4.50 -5.22 2.44
N GLY A 231 -4.30 -3.96 2.05
CA GLY A 231 -5.07 -3.29 1.00
C GLY A 231 -4.58 -3.59 -0.41
N GLY A 232 -3.33 -4.04 -0.58
CA GLY A 232 -2.71 -4.31 -1.87
C GLY A 232 -2.33 -3.05 -2.66
N THR A 233 -2.41 -1.86 -2.06
CA THR A 233 -2.21 -0.57 -2.72
C THR A 233 -0.80 -0.04 -2.49
N GLU A 234 -0.19 0.57 -3.52
CA GLU A 234 1.02 1.36 -3.32
C GLU A 234 0.72 2.59 -2.45
N VAL A 235 1.46 2.75 -1.35
CA VAL A 235 1.34 3.88 -0.44
C VAL A 235 2.44 4.92 -0.66
N ASN A 236 3.58 4.52 -1.25
CA ASN A 236 4.69 5.43 -1.56
C ASN A 236 5.65 4.84 -2.60
N GLU A 237 6.39 5.71 -3.29
CA GLU A 237 7.50 5.36 -4.20
C GLU A 237 8.66 6.31 -3.96
N LEU A 238 9.88 5.78 -3.92
CA LEU A 238 11.09 6.54 -3.60
C LEU A 238 12.23 6.18 -4.53
N ARG A 239 13.11 7.16 -4.76
CA ARG A 239 14.42 6.95 -5.38
C ARG A 239 15.42 6.57 -4.31
N LEU A 240 16.20 5.53 -4.58
CA LEU A 240 17.28 5.12 -3.67
C LEU A 240 18.59 5.80 -4.06
N GLY A 241 19.26 6.37 -3.06
CA GLY A 241 20.65 6.80 -3.12
C GLY A 241 21.52 5.97 -2.17
N ASP A 242 22.79 5.75 -2.53
CA ASP A 242 23.80 5.24 -1.61
C ASP A 242 24.21 6.30 -0.56
N GLU A 243 25.29 6.05 0.19
CA GLU A 243 25.79 7.01 1.21
C GLU A 243 26.23 8.35 0.61
N ASP A 244 26.65 8.36 -0.66
CA ASP A 244 27.12 9.55 -1.38
C ASP A 244 25.99 10.21 -2.19
N GLY A 245 24.79 9.61 -2.19
CA GLY A 245 23.59 10.08 -2.88
C GLY A 245 23.52 9.68 -4.36
N GLU A 246 24.35 8.71 -4.78
CA GLU A 246 24.33 8.12 -6.12
C GLU A 246 23.40 6.91 -6.18
N ALA A 247 22.81 6.61 -7.34
CA ALA A 247 21.92 5.45 -7.44
C ALA A 247 22.72 4.15 -7.24
N PRO A 248 22.28 3.24 -6.34
CA PRO A 248 22.99 1.99 -6.07
C PRO A 248 23.03 1.04 -7.29
N GLY A 249 22.27 1.29 -8.35
CA GLY A 249 22.29 0.54 -9.61
C GLY A 249 21.29 -0.62 -9.62
N HIS A 250 21.75 -1.82 -9.99
CA HIS A 250 20.90 -3.01 -10.04
C HIS A 250 20.63 -3.54 -8.63
N VAL A 251 19.60 -3.00 -8.00
CA VAL A 251 19.15 -3.39 -6.66
C VAL A 251 18.53 -4.78 -6.71
N GLY A 252 19.15 -5.73 -6.01
CA GLY A 252 18.65 -7.09 -5.84
C GLY A 252 17.78 -7.18 -4.59
N GLY A 253 18.21 -8.02 -3.64
CA GLY A 253 17.51 -8.29 -2.38
C GLY A 253 17.17 -7.09 -1.51
N VAL A 254 15.98 -7.16 -0.89
CA VAL A 254 15.49 -6.23 0.13
C VAL A 254 15.14 -7.04 1.37
N THR A 255 15.58 -6.61 2.54
CA THR A 255 15.17 -7.22 3.80
C THR A 255 15.00 -6.16 4.89
N VAL A 256 14.15 -6.44 5.87
CA VAL A 256 13.79 -5.49 6.93
C VAL A 256 14.22 -6.05 8.28
N ASP A 257 14.90 -5.22 9.06
CA ASP A 257 15.15 -5.43 10.49
C ASP A 257 14.14 -4.57 11.26
N ASP A 258 13.00 -5.16 11.59
CA ASP A 258 11.91 -4.48 12.30
C ASP A 258 12.31 -4.05 13.73
N GLU A 259 13.19 -4.81 14.39
CA GLU A 259 13.65 -4.48 15.74
C GLU A 259 14.49 -3.20 15.72
N ALA A 260 15.33 -3.03 14.71
CA ALA A 260 16.13 -1.82 14.52
C ALA A 260 15.43 -0.71 13.74
N GLY A 261 14.31 -1.00 13.07
CA GLY A 261 13.62 -0.08 12.17
C GLY A 261 14.46 0.25 10.92
N LEU A 262 15.16 -0.74 10.37
CA LEU A 262 16.09 -0.58 9.25
C LEU A 262 15.68 -1.44 8.04
N VAL A 263 16.01 -0.94 6.85
CA VAL A 263 15.81 -1.64 5.58
C VAL A 263 17.16 -1.81 4.91
N HIS A 264 17.49 -3.03 4.49
CA HIS A 264 18.73 -3.40 3.82
C HIS A 264 18.47 -3.78 2.37
N VAL A 265 19.05 -3.01 1.44
CA VAL A 265 18.95 -3.24 0.00
C VAL A 265 20.32 -3.60 -0.55
N SER A 266 20.46 -4.77 -1.18
CA SER A 266 21.73 -5.19 -1.76
C SER A 266 21.88 -4.70 -3.20
N SER A 267 23.07 -4.20 -3.54
CA SER A 267 23.45 -3.89 -4.92
C SER A 267 24.96 -3.95 -5.09
N GLY A 268 25.44 -4.46 -6.23
CA GLY A 268 26.83 -4.28 -6.67
C GLY A 268 27.92 -4.74 -5.68
N GLY A 269 27.65 -5.78 -4.87
CA GLY A 269 28.57 -6.25 -3.82
C GLY A 269 28.56 -5.39 -2.56
N SER A 270 27.51 -4.60 -2.36
CA SER A 270 27.25 -3.80 -1.17
C SER A 270 25.84 -4.03 -0.67
N VAL A 271 25.63 -3.73 0.61
CA VAL A 271 24.32 -3.61 1.23
C VAL A 271 24.16 -2.18 1.72
N HIS A 272 23.15 -1.51 1.19
CA HIS A 272 22.76 -0.15 1.52
C HIS A 272 21.64 -0.21 2.57
N THR A 273 21.84 0.47 3.68
CA THR A 273 20.93 0.47 4.82
C THR A 273 20.21 1.80 4.87
N TYR A 274 18.89 1.76 5.02
CA TYR A 274 18.00 2.90 5.11
C TYR A 274 17.21 2.83 6.41
N SER A 275 16.73 3.97 6.90
CA SER A 275 15.77 4.00 8.01
C SER A 275 14.37 3.73 7.45
N LEU A 276 13.66 2.74 8.01
CA LEU A 276 12.28 2.44 7.63
C LEU A 276 11.38 3.67 7.83
N GLN A 277 11.52 4.35 8.96
CA GLN A 277 10.77 5.57 9.26
C GLN A 277 11.02 6.67 8.21
N VAL A 278 12.27 6.89 7.80
CA VAL A 278 12.58 7.91 6.79
C VAL A 278 11.95 7.55 5.44
N LEU A 279 11.95 6.28 5.05
CA LEU A 279 11.28 5.83 3.83
C LEU A 279 9.75 6.09 3.93
N GLN A 280 9.13 5.82 5.06
CA GLN A 280 7.69 6.05 5.24
C GLN A 280 7.33 7.55 5.25
N ASP A 281 8.13 8.39 5.90
CA ASP A 281 7.86 9.83 6.06
C ASP A 281 8.23 10.65 4.82
N ALA A 282 9.03 10.11 3.92
CA ALA A 282 9.51 10.81 2.72
C ALA A 282 8.37 11.05 1.71
N PRO A 283 8.29 12.24 1.09
CA PRO A 283 7.31 12.48 0.03
C PRO A 283 7.56 11.57 -1.20
N PRO A 284 6.51 11.20 -1.95
CA PRO A 284 6.65 10.39 -3.15
C PRO A 284 7.63 10.95 -4.18
N GLY A 285 8.39 10.06 -4.82
CA GLY A 285 9.40 10.31 -5.84
C GLY A 285 10.69 10.97 -5.32
N THR A 286 10.80 11.22 -4.01
CA THR A 286 12.01 11.82 -3.43
C THR A 286 13.14 10.82 -3.32
N ARG A 287 14.38 11.33 -3.36
CA ARG A 287 15.55 10.49 -3.09
C ARG A 287 15.77 10.36 -1.60
N VAL A 288 15.94 9.13 -1.15
CA VAL A 288 16.39 8.79 0.20
C VAL A 288 17.77 8.17 0.09
N ASP A 289 18.74 8.81 0.74
CA ASP A 289 20.12 8.34 0.76
C ASP A 289 20.31 7.29 1.87
N ALA A 290 21.15 6.30 1.63
CA ALA A 290 21.44 5.26 2.60
C ALA A 290 22.12 5.86 3.83
N VAL A 291 21.67 5.49 5.02
CA VAL A 291 22.36 5.84 6.27
C VAL A 291 23.72 5.16 6.37
N ARG A 292 23.86 4.01 5.69
CA ARG A 292 25.12 3.30 5.59
C ARG A 292 25.21 2.38 4.37
N SER A 293 26.42 2.13 3.86
CA SER A 293 26.75 1.10 2.88
C SER A 293 27.85 0.18 3.41
N SER A 294 27.65 -1.13 3.36
CA SER A 294 28.64 -2.13 3.76
C SER A 294 29.03 -3.03 2.60
N ARG A 295 30.34 -3.27 2.41
CA ARG A 295 30.81 -4.24 1.41
C ARG A 295 30.52 -5.66 1.86
N VAL A 296 30.03 -6.46 0.92
CA VAL A 296 29.67 -7.87 1.11
C VAL A 296 30.18 -8.70 -0.07
N ALA A 297 30.15 -10.03 0.07
CA ALA A 297 30.72 -10.96 -0.91
C ALA A 297 29.79 -11.25 -2.10
N ALA A 298 28.51 -10.89 -1.95
CA ALA A 298 27.43 -11.08 -2.93
C ALA A 298 26.39 -9.95 -2.79
N ALA A 299 25.40 -9.88 -3.68
CA ALA A 299 24.35 -8.85 -3.60
C ALA A 299 23.07 -9.19 -4.41
N SER A 300 22.84 -10.46 -4.73
CA SER A 300 21.71 -10.86 -5.58
C SER A 300 20.40 -10.87 -4.80
N TYR A 301 20.40 -11.48 -3.62
CA TYR A 301 19.24 -11.61 -2.76
C TYR A 301 19.65 -11.54 -1.28
N THR A 302 18.72 -11.18 -0.40
CA THR A 302 19.00 -11.00 1.03
C THR A 302 17.86 -11.50 1.90
N ALA A 303 18.19 -11.85 3.14
CA ALA A 303 17.24 -12.05 4.22
C ALA A 303 17.85 -11.62 5.55
N PHE A 304 17.00 -11.30 6.52
CA PHE A 304 17.39 -10.99 7.88
C PHE A 304 16.62 -11.90 8.83
N ALA A 305 17.37 -12.68 9.62
CA ALA A 305 16.83 -13.62 10.59
C ALA A 305 17.84 -13.86 11.69
N ASP A 306 17.41 -14.19 12.90
CA ASP A 306 18.29 -14.48 14.04
C ASP A 306 19.30 -13.36 14.39
N GLY A 307 18.97 -12.10 14.04
CA GLY A 307 19.89 -10.96 14.17
C GLY A 307 21.08 -10.99 13.20
N LEU A 308 21.01 -11.82 12.16
CA LEU A 308 22.04 -12.01 11.14
C LEU A 308 21.51 -11.60 9.77
N LEU A 309 22.41 -11.03 8.96
CA LEU A 309 22.14 -10.72 7.56
C LEU A 309 22.66 -11.86 6.68
N TYR A 310 21.79 -12.36 5.82
CA TYR A 310 22.09 -13.38 4.82
C TYR A 310 22.15 -12.70 3.45
N VAL A 311 23.23 -12.91 2.71
CA VAL A 311 23.45 -12.29 1.39
C VAL A 311 23.86 -13.32 0.37
N GLY A 312 23.01 -13.49 -0.65
CA GLY A 312 23.12 -14.54 -1.65
C GLY A 312 23.80 -14.11 -2.94
N SER A 313 24.45 -15.09 -3.58
CA SER A 313 25.04 -14.97 -4.90
C SER A 313 24.30 -15.90 -5.86
N HIS A 314 23.58 -15.33 -6.83
CA HIS A 314 22.91 -16.08 -7.89
C HIS A 314 23.90 -16.96 -8.66
N ASP A 315 24.96 -16.38 -9.24
CA ASP A 315 25.90 -17.12 -10.11
C ASP A 315 26.78 -18.17 -9.40
N LYS A 316 26.88 -18.10 -8.06
CA LYS A 316 27.80 -18.95 -7.28
C LYS A 316 27.06 -19.97 -6.43
N ASN A 317 25.73 -19.92 -6.40
CA ASN A 317 24.86 -20.80 -5.61
C ASN A 317 25.29 -20.87 -4.14
N VAL A 318 25.54 -19.70 -3.54
CA VAL A 318 26.02 -19.59 -2.16
C VAL A 318 25.37 -18.44 -1.42
N LEU A 319 25.01 -18.68 -0.17
CA LEU A 319 24.48 -17.72 0.78
C LEU A 319 25.53 -17.43 1.85
N HIS A 320 25.93 -16.17 1.97
CA HIS A 320 26.91 -15.71 2.95
C HIS A 320 26.20 -15.19 4.20
N VAL A 321 26.74 -15.51 5.38
CA VAL A 321 26.17 -15.07 6.67
C VAL A 321 27.00 -13.96 7.28
N TYR A 322 26.34 -12.89 7.72
CA TYR A 322 26.95 -11.71 8.32
C TYR A 322 26.36 -11.43 9.68
N ARG A 323 27.20 -10.92 10.58
CA ARG A 323 26.79 -10.39 11.89
C ARG A 323 26.99 -8.87 11.93
N PRO A 324 26.24 -8.16 12.78
CA PRO A 324 26.45 -6.74 13.01
C PRO A 324 27.88 -6.47 13.51
N ASP A 325 28.50 -5.40 13.04
CA ASP A 325 29.83 -4.96 13.48
C ASP A 325 29.79 -4.10 14.76
N GLY A 326 28.59 -3.84 15.29
CA GLY A 326 28.33 -3.00 16.46
C GLY A 326 28.33 -1.49 16.19
N ASN A 327 28.63 -1.07 14.96
CA ASN A 327 28.60 0.31 14.51
C ASN A 327 27.51 0.56 13.46
N GLY A 328 26.72 -0.45 13.10
CA GLY A 328 25.67 -0.40 12.06
C GLY A 328 26.10 -0.97 10.70
N GLY A 329 27.31 -1.53 10.59
CA GLY A 329 27.78 -2.24 9.40
C GLY A 329 27.79 -3.77 9.59
N TRP A 330 28.29 -4.48 8.58
CA TRP A 330 28.26 -5.94 8.53
C TRP A 330 29.67 -6.55 8.44
N THR A 331 29.91 -7.61 9.20
CA THR A 331 31.14 -8.43 9.08
C THR A 331 30.80 -9.90 8.87
N PRO A 332 31.60 -10.66 8.11
CA PRO A 332 31.35 -12.08 7.91
C PRO A 332 31.25 -12.81 9.25
N GLN A 333 30.22 -13.64 9.41
CA GLN A 333 30.16 -14.61 10.48
C GLN A 333 31.24 -15.66 10.23
N LEU A 334 32.03 -15.99 11.25
CA LEU A 334 33.10 -16.98 11.13
C LEU A 334 32.72 -18.28 11.85
N ASP A 335 33.15 -19.40 11.28
CA ASP A 335 33.00 -20.73 11.89
C ASP A 335 34.07 -20.99 12.98
N GLY A 336 34.08 -22.20 13.53
CA GLY A 336 35.08 -22.61 14.54
C GLY A 336 36.52 -22.65 14.04
N SER A 337 36.73 -22.64 12.72
CA SER A 337 38.03 -22.63 12.05
C SER A 337 38.51 -21.20 11.75
N GLY A 338 37.61 -20.22 11.84
CA GLY A 338 37.86 -18.81 11.51
C GLY A 338 37.55 -18.46 10.04
N ASP A 339 36.90 -19.36 9.30
CA ASP A 339 36.51 -19.14 7.91
C ASP A 339 35.08 -18.54 7.83
N PRO A 340 34.76 -17.72 6.81
CA PRO A 340 33.40 -17.21 6.63
C PRO A 340 32.37 -18.33 6.49
N VAL A 341 31.27 -18.22 7.23
CA VAL A 341 30.14 -19.15 7.12
C VAL A 341 29.41 -18.92 5.79
N THR A 342 29.26 -20.00 5.04
CA THR A 342 28.53 -20.05 3.77
C THR A 342 27.61 -21.26 3.74
N ILE A 343 26.47 -21.11 3.07
CA ILE A 343 25.48 -22.17 2.86
C ILE A 343 25.32 -22.37 1.36
N ASP A 344 25.43 -23.61 0.88
CA ASP A 344 25.17 -23.94 -0.52
C ASP A 344 23.67 -23.79 -0.82
N THR A 345 23.34 -23.10 -1.91
CA THR A 345 21.94 -22.84 -2.31
C THR A 345 21.56 -23.64 -3.55
N PRO A 346 20.25 -23.75 -3.87
CA PRO A 346 19.82 -24.20 -5.19
C PRO A 346 20.47 -23.39 -6.32
N ASP A 347 20.39 -23.93 -7.52
CA ASP A 347 20.75 -23.19 -8.73
C ASP A 347 19.70 -22.08 -8.98
N ASP A 348 20.15 -20.99 -9.63
CA ASP A 348 19.28 -19.92 -10.14
C ASP A 348 18.42 -19.20 -9.08
N VAL A 349 18.92 -19.09 -7.84
CA VAL A 349 18.18 -18.44 -6.74
C VAL A 349 18.03 -16.94 -6.96
N GLN A 350 16.82 -16.43 -6.72
CA GLN A 350 16.47 -15.00 -6.80
C GLN A 350 16.02 -14.40 -5.47
N GLY A 351 15.60 -15.23 -4.50
CA GLY A 351 15.10 -14.79 -3.21
C GLY A 351 15.24 -15.87 -2.15
N VAL A 352 15.24 -15.48 -0.88
CA VAL A 352 15.35 -16.40 0.26
C VAL A 352 14.54 -15.91 1.45
N VAL A 353 13.88 -16.85 2.13
CA VAL A 353 13.35 -16.71 3.50
C VAL A 353 14.14 -17.64 4.40
N VAL A 354 14.55 -17.16 5.57
CA VAL A 354 15.29 -17.95 6.58
C VAL A 354 14.36 -18.19 7.76
N ARG A 355 14.15 -19.47 8.10
CA ARG A 355 13.33 -19.92 9.24
C ARG A 355 14.19 -20.69 10.23
N ASP A 356 13.59 -21.06 11.37
CA ASP A 356 14.23 -22.00 12.28
C ASP A 356 14.31 -23.39 11.61
N GLY A 357 15.51 -23.96 11.55
CA GLY A 357 15.79 -25.24 10.88
C GLY A 357 15.71 -25.27 9.36
N GLU A 358 15.11 -24.28 8.69
CA GLU A 358 14.78 -24.36 7.25
C GLU A 358 15.06 -23.05 6.49
N LEU A 359 15.27 -23.17 5.19
CA LEU A 359 15.42 -22.09 4.22
C LEU A 359 14.40 -22.30 3.11
N VAL A 360 13.72 -21.25 2.65
CA VAL A 360 12.87 -21.30 1.45
C VAL A 360 13.51 -20.41 0.40
N PHE A 361 13.72 -20.93 -0.80
CA PHE A 361 14.31 -20.21 -1.92
C PHE A 361 13.31 -20.05 -3.05
N SER A 362 13.28 -18.90 -3.71
CA SER A 362 12.73 -18.78 -5.05
C SER A 362 13.84 -19.01 -6.08
N THR A 363 13.56 -19.84 -7.08
CA THR A 363 14.51 -20.17 -8.16
C THR A 363 13.90 -19.82 -9.51
N SER A 364 14.65 -19.12 -10.35
CA SER A 364 14.18 -18.69 -11.66
C SER A 364 15.34 -18.38 -12.60
N TYR A 365 15.26 -18.88 -13.83
CA TYR A 365 16.22 -18.59 -14.90
C TYR A 365 15.52 -18.40 -16.24
N GLY A 366 15.55 -17.17 -16.75
CA GLY A 366 15.05 -16.82 -18.08
C GLY A 366 13.52 -16.91 -18.23
N ARG A 367 12.97 -16.07 -19.12
CA ARG A 367 11.52 -15.91 -19.29
C ARG A 367 10.76 -17.17 -19.73
N GLN A 368 11.45 -18.14 -20.32
CA GLN A 368 10.84 -19.34 -20.90
C GLN A 368 10.69 -20.51 -19.92
N ASN A 369 11.23 -20.38 -18.71
CA ASN A 369 11.20 -21.45 -17.73
C ASN A 369 10.25 -21.07 -16.59
N GLU A 370 9.50 -22.06 -16.11
CA GLU A 370 8.75 -21.92 -14.87
C GLU A 370 9.72 -21.69 -13.71
N SER A 371 9.29 -20.86 -12.78
CA SER A 371 10.03 -20.67 -11.53
C SER A 371 9.57 -21.68 -10.48
N ALA A 372 10.25 -21.73 -9.34
CA ALA A 372 9.84 -22.60 -8.25
C ALA A 372 10.20 -22.06 -6.87
N LEU A 373 9.52 -22.59 -5.84
CA LEU A 373 9.97 -22.55 -4.45
C LEU A 373 10.65 -23.87 -4.10
N VAL A 374 11.78 -23.77 -3.40
CA VAL A 374 12.53 -24.93 -2.89
C VAL A 374 12.77 -24.76 -1.40
N VAL A 375 12.32 -25.72 -0.60
CA VAL A 375 12.66 -25.79 0.83
C VAL A 375 13.98 -26.52 0.98
N GLN A 376 14.86 -25.99 1.82
CA GLN A 376 16.13 -26.62 2.16
C GLN A 376 16.27 -26.69 3.68
N ASP A 377 16.56 -27.88 4.21
CA ASP A 377 16.94 -28.07 5.61
C ASP A 377 18.28 -27.40 5.88
N ARG A 378 18.34 -26.57 6.92
CA ARG A 378 19.48 -25.69 7.21
C ARG A 378 20.70 -26.46 7.74
N ASP A 379 20.49 -27.60 8.39
CA ASP A 379 21.55 -28.38 9.03
C ASP A 379 22.16 -29.42 8.07
N THR A 380 21.32 -30.05 7.26
CA THR A 380 21.69 -31.15 6.37
C THR A 380 21.91 -30.69 4.93
N GLY A 381 21.29 -29.57 4.53
CA GLY A 381 21.26 -29.10 3.15
C GLY A 381 20.35 -29.93 2.23
N GLU A 382 19.56 -30.87 2.77
CA GLU A 382 18.57 -31.63 1.99
C GLU A 382 17.49 -30.70 1.44
N ARG A 383 17.03 -30.96 0.21
CA ARG A 383 16.09 -30.09 -0.51
C ARG A 383 14.78 -30.82 -0.80
N SER A 384 13.67 -30.09 -0.76
CA SER A 384 12.37 -30.57 -1.21
C SER A 384 12.32 -30.75 -2.73
N GLU A 385 11.26 -31.41 -3.20
CA GLU A 385 10.85 -31.25 -4.60
C GLU A 385 10.47 -29.78 -4.86
N PRO A 386 10.75 -29.23 -6.06
CA PRO A 386 10.37 -27.86 -6.40
C PRO A 386 8.85 -27.68 -6.47
N TYR A 387 8.33 -26.65 -5.81
CA TYR A 387 6.94 -26.22 -5.93
C TYR A 387 6.82 -25.20 -7.07
N PRO A 388 6.01 -25.45 -8.12
CA PRO A 388 6.00 -24.60 -9.31
C PRO A 388 5.43 -23.21 -9.02
N LEU A 389 5.97 -22.19 -9.68
CA LEU A 389 5.51 -20.81 -9.67
C LEU A 389 5.35 -20.28 -11.12
N PRO A 390 4.60 -19.17 -11.31
CA PRO A 390 4.73 -18.34 -12.51
C PRO A 390 6.19 -18.02 -12.84
N ASN A 391 6.49 -17.78 -14.11
CA ASN A 391 7.85 -17.54 -14.57
C ASN A 391 8.45 -16.24 -13.99
N MET A 392 9.77 -16.18 -14.00
CA MET A 392 10.52 -14.98 -13.57
C MET A 392 10.21 -14.53 -12.13
N SER A 393 10.06 -15.49 -11.21
CA SER A 393 9.98 -15.20 -9.78
C SER A 393 11.26 -14.50 -9.29
N GLN A 394 11.11 -13.49 -8.46
CA GLN A 394 12.21 -12.72 -7.89
C GLN A 394 12.21 -12.85 -6.35
N GLY A 395 12.23 -11.75 -5.61
CA GLY A 395 12.20 -11.76 -4.14
C GLY A 395 11.00 -12.50 -3.54
N ILE A 396 11.21 -13.06 -2.35
CA ILE A 396 10.17 -13.72 -1.55
C ILE A 396 10.23 -13.28 -0.10
N VAL A 397 9.08 -13.27 0.56
CA VAL A 397 8.93 -12.96 1.99
C VAL A 397 7.87 -13.87 2.61
N GLU A 398 7.98 -14.13 3.91
CA GLU A 398 6.92 -14.79 4.65
C GLU A 398 5.96 -13.75 5.26
N VAL A 399 4.68 -13.89 4.94
CA VAL A 399 3.58 -13.07 5.49
C VAL A 399 2.46 -14.01 5.90
N ASP A 400 2.04 -13.94 7.15
CA ASP A 400 0.90 -14.68 7.71
C ASP A 400 0.92 -16.20 7.40
N GLY A 401 2.08 -16.85 7.51
CA GLY A 401 2.25 -18.27 7.20
C GLY A 401 2.14 -18.62 5.72
N GLN A 402 2.37 -17.63 4.84
CA GLN A 402 2.41 -17.78 3.40
C GLN A 402 3.68 -17.15 2.85
N ILE A 403 4.26 -17.75 1.81
CA ILE A 403 5.31 -17.13 1.02
C ILE A 403 4.66 -16.22 -0.01
N VAL A 404 4.93 -14.92 0.09
CA VAL A 404 4.58 -13.93 -0.94
C VAL A 404 5.73 -13.84 -1.93
N THR A 405 5.43 -13.98 -3.22
CA THR A 405 6.42 -13.96 -4.29
C THR A 405 6.13 -12.84 -5.29
N THR A 406 7.15 -12.07 -5.65
CA THR A 406 7.10 -11.06 -6.71
C THR A 406 7.73 -11.58 -8.01
N TYR A 407 7.41 -10.93 -9.13
CA TYR A 407 7.80 -11.35 -10.47
C TYR A 407 8.30 -10.16 -11.29
N GLU A 408 9.36 -10.35 -12.06
CA GLU A 408 9.78 -9.32 -13.03
C GLU A 408 8.99 -9.39 -14.34
N SER A 409 8.18 -10.45 -14.52
CA SER A 409 7.49 -10.77 -15.77
C SER A 409 6.49 -9.72 -16.24
N GLY A 410 6.10 -8.76 -15.40
CA GLY A 410 5.24 -7.63 -15.77
C GLY A 410 5.96 -6.38 -16.27
N ALA A 411 7.30 -6.35 -16.27
CA ALA A 411 8.07 -5.18 -16.69
C ALA A 411 8.05 -4.95 -18.22
N GLU A 412 8.25 -3.70 -18.66
CA GLU A 412 8.29 -3.34 -20.10
C GLU A 412 9.40 -4.11 -20.85
N GLU A 413 10.50 -4.49 -20.19
CA GLU A 413 11.52 -5.33 -20.83
C GLU A 413 10.99 -6.69 -21.32
N PHE A 414 9.82 -7.13 -20.89
CA PHE A 414 9.27 -8.44 -21.23
C PHE A 414 7.90 -8.38 -21.92
N ASP A 415 7.46 -7.19 -22.35
CA ASP A 415 6.17 -6.98 -23.00
C ASP A 415 6.12 -7.49 -24.46
N ASP A 416 7.29 -7.70 -25.08
CA ASP A 416 7.41 -8.19 -26.44
C ASP A 416 8.27 -9.47 -26.57
N ALA A 417 8.01 -10.21 -27.64
CA ALA A 417 8.72 -11.44 -27.99
C ALA A 417 10.20 -11.22 -28.38
N GLY A 418 10.66 -9.98 -28.55
CA GLY A 418 11.98 -9.61 -29.09
C GLY A 418 12.99 -9.05 -28.05
N THR A 419 12.54 -8.66 -26.87
CA THR A 419 13.37 -8.08 -25.79
C THR A 419 13.94 -9.17 -24.86
N GLY A 420 15.04 -8.88 -24.16
CA GLY A 420 15.86 -9.85 -23.43
C GLY A 420 17.17 -10.25 -24.14
N ALA A 421 18.24 -10.38 -23.37
CA ALA A 421 19.66 -10.43 -23.82
C ALA A 421 20.06 -11.51 -24.85
N PHE A 422 19.14 -12.39 -25.27
CA PHE A 422 19.39 -13.45 -26.26
C PHE A 422 18.33 -13.61 -27.37
N GLY A 423 17.24 -12.83 -27.37
CA GLY A 423 16.09 -13.02 -28.30
C GLY A 423 16.36 -12.67 -29.77
N TRP A 424 17.38 -11.85 -30.07
CA TRP A 424 17.61 -11.34 -31.42
C TRP A 424 18.35 -12.30 -32.38
N LEU A 425 18.90 -13.43 -31.92
CA LEU A 425 19.79 -14.25 -32.76
C LEU A 425 19.09 -15.32 -33.61
N TRP A 426 17.82 -15.70 -33.35
CA TRP A 426 17.22 -16.86 -34.04
C TRP A 426 15.76 -16.77 -34.52
N GLY A 427 15.09 -15.63 -34.43
CA GLY A 427 13.80 -15.44 -35.13
C GLY A 427 12.73 -16.51 -34.86
N VAL A 428 12.74 -17.08 -33.64
CA VAL A 428 11.69 -17.97 -33.16
C VAL A 428 10.63 -17.08 -32.51
N PRO A 429 9.37 -17.10 -32.96
CA PRO A 429 8.27 -16.43 -32.25
C PRO A 429 8.24 -16.90 -30.79
N ASP A 430 8.33 -15.96 -29.86
CA ASP A 430 8.59 -16.17 -28.42
C ASP A 430 7.28 -16.14 -27.59
N ASP A 431 6.12 -16.19 -28.26
CA ASP A 431 4.80 -15.98 -27.65
C ASP A 431 4.46 -16.98 -26.54
N ASP A 432 5.09 -18.16 -26.55
CA ASP A 432 4.89 -19.20 -25.54
C ASP A 432 5.55 -18.88 -24.19
N GLY A 433 6.46 -17.88 -24.11
CA GLY A 433 7.11 -17.45 -22.86
C GLY A 433 6.46 -16.24 -22.19
N LEU A 434 5.40 -15.71 -22.79
CA LEU A 434 4.71 -14.51 -22.34
C LEU A 434 3.71 -14.86 -21.23
N TRP A 435 4.18 -14.79 -19.98
CA TRP A 435 3.36 -14.96 -18.77
C TRP A 435 3.52 -13.73 -17.86
N ALA A 436 2.94 -12.61 -18.30
CA ALA A 436 2.90 -11.39 -17.50
C ALA A 436 2.21 -11.65 -16.16
N SER A 437 2.90 -11.40 -15.04
CA SER A 437 2.32 -11.50 -13.70
C SER A 437 2.16 -10.08 -13.14
N PRO A 438 0.98 -9.45 -13.26
CA PRO A 438 0.73 -8.14 -12.66
C PRO A 438 0.55 -8.21 -11.14
N HIS A 439 0.35 -9.41 -10.59
CA HIS A 439 0.20 -9.66 -9.17
C HIS A 439 1.35 -10.48 -8.61
N MET A 440 1.67 -10.22 -7.35
CA MET A 440 2.38 -11.18 -6.51
C MET A 440 1.52 -12.45 -6.33
N THR A 441 2.11 -13.55 -5.91
CA THR A 441 1.35 -14.75 -5.48
C THR A 441 1.58 -15.05 -4.01
N ARG A 442 0.69 -15.85 -3.43
CA ARG A 442 0.74 -16.34 -2.05
C ARG A 442 0.72 -17.84 -2.03
N THR A 443 1.76 -18.46 -1.49
CA THR A 443 1.83 -19.92 -1.31
C THR A 443 1.83 -20.26 0.18
N PRO A 444 0.78 -20.93 0.71
CA PRO A 444 0.78 -21.36 2.11
C PRO A 444 1.98 -22.23 2.46
N LEU A 445 2.55 -22.06 3.65
CA LEU A 445 3.65 -22.90 4.14
C LEU A 445 3.30 -24.41 4.12
N SER A 446 2.02 -24.76 4.33
CA SER A 446 1.56 -26.14 4.28
C SER A 446 1.74 -26.80 2.90
N GLU A 447 1.64 -26.03 1.82
CA GLU A 447 1.90 -26.54 0.45
C GLU A 447 3.38 -26.88 0.25
N LEU A 448 4.25 -26.27 1.04
CA LEU A 448 5.70 -26.53 1.08
C LEU A 448 6.07 -27.63 2.09
N GLY A 449 5.09 -28.24 2.76
CA GLY A 449 5.32 -29.24 3.80
C GLY A 449 5.79 -28.65 5.14
N LEU A 450 5.65 -27.33 5.32
CA LEU A 450 6.15 -26.60 6.47
C LEU A 450 5.03 -26.31 7.49
N SER A 451 5.34 -26.35 8.79
CA SER A 451 4.44 -25.92 9.87
C SER A 451 4.79 -24.52 10.34
N ALA A 452 3.79 -23.70 10.63
CA ALA A 452 3.99 -22.45 11.36
C ALA A 452 4.50 -22.73 12.79
N ASP A 453 5.45 -21.91 13.26
CA ASP A 453 6.19 -22.04 14.54
C ASP A 453 5.30 -22.23 15.78
N GLU A 454 5.87 -22.80 16.86
CA GLU A 454 5.20 -22.98 18.16
C GLU A 454 4.70 -21.64 18.73
N VAL A 455 3.39 -21.58 18.96
CA VAL A 455 2.69 -20.41 19.51
C VAL A 455 2.48 -20.61 21.01
N ALA A 456 3.05 -19.73 21.84
CA ALA A 456 2.71 -19.65 23.26
C ALA A 456 1.82 -18.42 23.50
N VAL A 457 0.70 -18.59 24.21
CA VAL A 457 -0.35 -17.58 24.38
C VAL A 457 -0.89 -17.57 25.80
N GLU A 458 -1.19 -16.37 26.34
CA GLU A 458 -2.02 -16.15 27.51
C GLU A 458 -3.49 -15.88 27.10
N PRO A 459 -4.43 -16.83 27.26
CA PRO A 459 -5.79 -16.70 26.71
C PRO A 459 -6.56 -15.47 27.19
N GLN A 460 -6.40 -15.06 28.45
CA GLN A 460 -7.10 -13.89 29.01
C GLN A 460 -6.71 -12.57 28.34
N SER A 461 -5.47 -12.47 27.86
CA SER A 461 -4.98 -11.28 27.16
C SER A 461 -5.67 -11.13 25.80
N LEU A 462 -5.98 -12.23 25.10
CA LEU A 462 -6.68 -12.24 23.83
C LEU A 462 -8.12 -11.75 23.97
N VAL A 463 -8.84 -12.20 25.00
CA VAL A 463 -10.22 -11.74 25.27
C VAL A 463 -10.25 -10.25 25.56
N THR A 464 -9.25 -9.74 26.29
CA THR A 464 -9.15 -8.31 26.61
C THR A 464 -8.90 -7.48 25.35
N ALA A 465 -7.99 -7.95 24.48
CA ALA A 465 -7.71 -7.30 23.21
C ALA A 465 -8.93 -7.31 22.28
N ALA A 466 -9.62 -8.45 22.16
CA ALA A 466 -10.83 -8.58 21.35
C ALA A 466 -11.94 -7.61 21.77
N ALA A 467 -12.22 -7.50 23.06
CA ALA A 467 -13.25 -6.60 23.57
C ALA A 467 -12.96 -5.12 23.25
N ARG A 468 -11.68 -4.71 23.30
CA ARG A 468 -11.27 -3.35 22.96
C ARG A 468 -11.31 -3.09 21.45
N LEU A 469 -10.90 -4.06 20.63
CA LEU A 469 -11.08 -3.99 19.16
C LEU A 469 -12.56 -3.88 18.77
N GLY A 470 -13.47 -4.58 19.46
CA GLY A 470 -14.91 -4.40 19.25
C GLY A 470 -15.37 -2.95 19.47
N GLY A 471 -14.82 -2.26 20.47
CA GLY A 471 -15.06 -0.83 20.70
C GLY A 471 -14.51 0.08 19.58
N VAL A 472 -13.38 -0.29 18.98
CA VAL A 472 -12.82 0.39 17.80
C VAL A 472 -13.76 0.19 16.59
N ALA A 473 -14.18 -1.05 16.32
CA ALA A 473 -15.10 -1.35 15.22
C ALA A 473 -16.44 -0.59 15.35
N ASP A 474 -16.99 -0.52 16.57
CA ASP A 474 -18.18 0.29 16.88
C ASP A 474 -17.97 1.77 16.56
N THR A 475 -16.79 2.30 16.89
CA THR A 475 -16.41 3.68 16.57
C THR A 475 -16.35 3.91 15.06
N LEU A 476 -15.72 3.01 14.31
CA LEU A 476 -15.64 3.10 12.84
C LEU A 476 -17.03 3.05 12.19
N ARG A 477 -17.92 2.15 12.63
CA ARG A 477 -19.31 2.08 12.13
C ARG A 477 -20.11 3.34 12.47
N SER A 478 -19.88 3.90 13.65
CA SER A 478 -20.50 5.17 14.06
C SER A 478 -20.02 6.35 13.22
N VAL A 479 -18.72 6.44 12.96
CA VAL A 479 -18.12 7.46 12.07
C VAL A 479 -18.66 7.30 10.66
N ALA A 480 -18.70 6.09 10.11
CA ALA A 480 -19.28 5.80 8.80
C ALA A 480 -20.73 6.30 8.70
N SER A 481 -21.54 6.06 9.73
CA SER A 481 -22.93 6.52 9.79
C SER A 481 -23.05 8.05 9.84
N ALA A 482 -22.17 8.71 10.58
CA ALA A 482 -22.13 10.17 10.66
C ALA A 482 -21.72 10.81 9.31
N VAL A 483 -20.66 10.28 8.68
CA VAL A 483 -20.17 10.72 7.36
C VAL A 483 -21.23 10.48 6.28
N ALA A 484 -21.92 9.34 6.28
CA ALA A 484 -23.00 9.05 5.34
C ALA A 484 -24.18 10.03 5.45
N GLY A 485 -24.36 10.64 6.63
CA GLY A 485 -25.34 11.71 6.86
C GLY A 485 -24.96 13.07 6.28
N VAL A 486 -23.69 13.26 5.88
CA VAL A 486 -23.22 14.48 5.24
C VAL A 486 -23.44 14.38 3.74
N ARG A 487 -24.29 15.24 3.20
CA ARG A 487 -24.58 15.33 1.77
C ARG A 487 -24.58 16.77 1.32
N THR A 488 -23.80 17.04 0.27
CA THR A 488 -23.82 18.34 -0.40
C THR A 488 -24.82 18.28 -1.55
N ALA A 489 -25.60 19.36 -1.71
CA ALA A 489 -26.47 19.57 -2.86
C ALA A 489 -25.97 20.77 -3.66
N ALA A 490 -26.10 20.72 -4.99
CA ALA A 490 -25.69 21.80 -5.88
C ALA A 490 -26.27 23.18 -5.47
N VAL A 491 -27.51 23.21 -4.95
CA VAL A 491 -28.14 24.46 -4.47
C VAL A 491 -27.36 25.12 -3.33
N GLN A 492 -26.70 24.35 -2.47
CA GLN A 492 -25.89 24.88 -1.36
C GLN A 492 -24.60 25.53 -1.88
N LEU A 493 -24.16 25.13 -3.08
CA LEU A 493 -22.98 25.67 -3.76
C LEU A 493 -23.33 26.83 -4.71
N GLY A 494 -24.58 27.29 -4.76
CA GLY A 494 -25.01 28.38 -5.63
C GLY A 494 -25.40 27.98 -7.05
N ASP A 495 -26.05 28.90 -7.77
CA ASP A 495 -26.52 28.68 -9.16
C ASP A 495 -25.41 29.03 -10.18
N VAL A 496 -24.41 28.15 -10.27
CA VAL A 496 -23.32 28.19 -11.26
C VAL A 496 -23.10 26.82 -11.91
N PRO A 497 -22.57 26.76 -13.16
CA PRO A 497 -22.42 25.50 -13.91
C PRO A 497 -21.68 24.38 -13.16
N SER A 498 -20.60 24.70 -12.44
CA SER A 498 -19.73 23.72 -11.77
C SER A 498 -20.29 23.21 -10.44
N ALA A 499 -21.37 23.79 -9.92
CA ALA A 499 -21.98 23.40 -8.64
C ALA A 499 -22.46 21.93 -8.64
N GLY A 500 -23.02 21.47 -9.77
CA GLY A 500 -23.44 20.07 -9.92
C GLY A 500 -22.26 19.11 -9.82
N THR A 501 -21.22 19.33 -10.64
CA THR A 501 -20.02 18.49 -10.66
C THR A 501 -19.30 18.47 -9.31
N ALA A 502 -19.11 19.65 -8.68
CA ALA A 502 -18.46 19.73 -7.37
C ALA A 502 -19.26 18.99 -6.27
N SER A 503 -20.58 19.10 -6.28
CA SER A 503 -21.46 18.36 -5.37
C SER A 503 -21.36 16.84 -5.60
N THR A 504 -21.40 16.39 -6.85
CA THR A 504 -21.24 14.97 -7.19
C THR A 504 -19.89 14.43 -6.71
N ARG A 505 -18.77 15.07 -7.07
CA ARG A 505 -17.42 14.64 -6.66
C ARG A 505 -17.25 14.61 -5.14
N THR A 506 -17.79 15.60 -4.45
CA THR A 506 -17.76 15.63 -2.97
C THR A 506 -18.51 14.44 -2.39
N ASN A 507 -19.70 14.13 -2.92
CA ASN A 507 -20.51 13.02 -2.45
C ASN A 507 -19.88 11.66 -2.78
N GLU A 508 -19.22 11.51 -3.94
CA GLU A 508 -18.46 10.31 -4.32
C GLU A 508 -17.31 10.04 -3.35
N VAL A 509 -16.52 11.06 -2.99
CA VAL A 509 -15.44 10.91 -2.00
C VAL A 509 -16.00 10.51 -0.64
N LEU A 510 -17.10 11.13 -0.18
CA LEU A 510 -17.74 10.76 1.09
C LEU A 510 -18.27 9.32 1.05
N GLU A 511 -18.81 8.85 -0.07
CA GLU A 511 -19.26 7.47 -0.24
C GLU A 511 -18.10 6.47 -0.24
N ARG A 512 -16.97 6.81 -0.87
CA ARG A 512 -15.74 6.03 -0.79
C ARG A 512 -15.25 5.94 0.66
N CYS A 513 -15.22 7.05 1.39
CA CYS A 513 -14.88 7.07 2.81
C CYS A 513 -15.80 6.16 3.64
N VAL A 514 -17.11 6.23 3.42
CA VAL A 514 -18.09 5.38 4.14
C VAL A 514 -17.82 3.90 3.87
N SER A 515 -17.54 3.55 2.61
CA SER A 515 -17.21 2.17 2.22
C SER A 515 -15.94 1.68 2.89
N LEU A 516 -14.88 2.51 2.90
CA LEU A 516 -13.61 2.21 3.57
C LEU A 516 -13.79 2.06 5.09
N LEU A 517 -14.56 2.94 5.74
CA LEU A 517 -14.87 2.85 7.17
C LEU A 517 -15.64 1.58 7.53
N GLN A 518 -16.57 1.16 6.69
CA GLN A 518 -17.28 -0.10 6.88
C GLN A 518 -16.38 -1.31 6.66
N ALA A 519 -15.47 -1.26 5.69
CA ALA A 519 -14.48 -2.31 5.48
C ALA A 519 -13.51 -2.41 6.67
N GLY A 520 -12.97 -1.28 7.14
CA GLY A 520 -12.10 -1.23 8.32
C GLY A 520 -12.81 -1.73 9.58
N ALA A 521 -14.09 -1.42 9.77
CA ALA A 521 -14.88 -1.97 10.87
C ALA A 521 -15.01 -3.50 10.79
N ARG A 522 -15.27 -4.06 9.60
CA ARG A 522 -15.34 -5.51 9.40
C ARG A 522 -13.99 -6.18 9.67
N ALA A 523 -12.90 -5.64 9.14
CA ALA A 523 -11.55 -6.14 9.39
C ALA A 523 -11.22 -6.12 10.90
N THR A 524 -11.62 -5.05 11.60
CA THR A 524 -11.44 -4.95 13.06
C THR A 524 -12.26 -6.01 13.82
N ASP A 525 -13.54 -6.21 13.43
CA ASP A 525 -14.41 -7.25 14.01
C ASP A 525 -13.86 -8.66 13.73
N GLU A 526 -13.26 -8.90 12.56
CA GLU A 526 -12.65 -10.19 12.18
C GLU A 526 -11.41 -10.50 13.03
N VAL A 527 -10.53 -9.50 13.25
CA VAL A 527 -9.39 -9.67 14.16
C VAL A 527 -9.87 -9.93 15.59
N ALA A 528 -10.88 -9.21 16.07
CA ALA A 528 -11.47 -9.43 17.39
C ALA A 528 -12.05 -10.85 17.53
N ALA A 529 -12.84 -11.30 16.56
CA ALA A 529 -13.41 -12.64 16.54
C ALA A 529 -12.35 -13.73 16.49
N GLY A 530 -11.27 -13.52 15.72
CA GLY A 530 -10.11 -14.42 15.67
C GLY A 530 -9.46 -14.60 17.04
N LEU A 531 -9.24 -13.50 17.78
CA LEU A 531 -8.69 -13.55 19.14
C LEU A 531 -9.61 -14.30 20.12
N GLU A 532 -10.93 -14.10 20.04
CA GLU A 532 -11.89 -14.84 20.87
C GLU A 532 -11.91 -16.34 20.56
N ALA A 533 -11.86 -16.70 19.27
CA ALA A 533 -11.82 -18.08 18.83
C ALA A 533 -10.57 -18.80 19.35
N VAL A 534 -9.39 -18.18 19.17
CA VAL A 534 -8.12 -18.73 19.67
C VAL A 534 -8.15 -18.89 21.20
N SER A 535 -8.67 -17.90 21.93
CA SER A 535 -8.81 -18.01 23.39
C SER A 535 -9.74 -19.16 23.80
N SER A 536 -10.84 -19.37 23.07
CA SER A 536 -11.81 -20.43 23.34
C SER A 536 -11.20 -21.81 23.10
N ASP A 537 -10.48 -21.99 21.99
CA ASP A 537 -9.85 -23.27 21.63
C ASP A 537 -8.75 -23.68 22.61
N LEU A 538 -7.93 -22.72 23.06
CA LEU A 538 -6.91 -22.95 24.09
C LEU A 538 -7.56 -23.39 25.41
N THR A 539 -8.60 -22.67 25.86
CA THR A 539 -9.32 -23.00 27.09
C THR A 539 -9.99 -24.38 27.01
N GLY A 540 -10.58 -24.72 25.87
CA GLY A 540 -11.20 -26.02 25.62
C GLY A 540 -10.18 -27.16 25.64
N THR A 541 -8.99 -26.93 25.05
CA THR A 541 -7.88 -27.88 25.05
C THR A 541 -7.37 -28.14 26.47
N ASP A 542 -7.10 -27.08 27.25
CA ASP A 542 -6.67 -27.19 28.64
C ASP A 542 -7.67 -27.94 29.50
N GLN A 543 -8.97 -27.66 29.34
CA GLN A 543 -10.03 -28.35 30.06
C GLN A 543 -10.12 -29.83 29.66
N GLY A 544 -9.95 -30.15 28.38
CA GLY A 544 -9.90 -31.52 27.87
C GLY A 544 -8.73 -32.32 28.44
N VAL A 545 -7.53 -31.73 28.45
CA VAL A 545 -6.32 -32.32 29.05
C VAL A 545 -6.51 -32.54 30.54
N ALA A 546 -6.99 -31.52 31.28
CA ALA A 546 -7.26 -31.64 32.71
C ALA A 546 -8.27 -32.77 33.02
N THR A 547 -9.33 -32.88 32.21
CA THR A 547 -10.34 -33.93 32.37
C THR A 547 -9.77 -35.32 32.09
N HIS A 548 -8.94 -35.46 31.04
CA HIS A 548 -8.32 -36.73 30.70
C HIS A 548 -7.32 -37.19 31.78
N LEU A 549 -6.46 -36.27 32.26
CA LEU A 549 -5.46 -36.56 33.28
C LEU A 549 -6.07 -36.83 34.67
N THR A 550 -7.17 -36.17 35.01
CA THR A 550 -7.90 -36.44 36.27
C THR A 550 -8.78 -37.69 36.20
N GLY A 551 -9.17 -38.13 35.01
CA GLY A 551 -9.92 -39.37 34.76
C GLY A 551 -9.08 -40.64 34.75
N MET A 552 -7.75 -40.54 34.63
CA MET A 552 -6.84 -41.67 34.81
C MET A 552 -6.62 -41.92 36.30
N GLN A 553 -7.37 -42.86 36.89
CA GLN A 553 -6.95 -43.45 38.17
C GLN A 553 -5.72 -44.34 37.95
N PRO A 554 -4.73 -44.32 38.86
CA PRO A 554 -3.44 -45.00 38.70
C PRO A 554 -3.56 -46.53 38.59
#